data_AF-A0A9P7TDW1-F1
#
_entry.id   AF-A0A9P7TDW1-F1
#
_cell.length_a   1.000
_cell.length_b   1.000
_cell.length_c   1.000
_cell.angle_alpha   90.00
_cell.angle_beta   90.00
_cell.angle_gamma   90.00
#
_symmetry.space_group_name_H-M   'P 1'
#
loop_
_entity.id
_entity.type
_entity.pdbx_description
1 polymer ?
#
loop_
_entity_poly.entity_id
_entity_poly.type
_entity_poly.pdbx_seq_one_letter_code
_entity_poly.pdbx_strand_id
1 'polypeptide(L)'
;MVFKGVRIGMDNSRAMVENAIHEAEDLLWLTLMSTPRETDRIELNINNLTDNMSSRELGYSFVDHPKNNLALEYAAVTLSRLLGSDNGKKMRRDVKWHPTLAAEYLRQVNKFRKLLLFAST
;
A
#
# COMPACT_ATOMS: atom_id res chain seq x y z
N MET A 1 30.74 5.00 -29.46
CA MET A 1 30.21 3.95 -28.55
C MET A 1 28.86 3.52 -29.09
N VAL A 2 28.74 2.28 -29.59
CA VAL A 2 27.46 1.76 -30.10
C VAL A 2 26.73 1.10 -28.93
N PHE A 3 25.64 1.70 -28.46
CA PHE A 3 24.74 1.05 -27.51
C PHE A 3 24.02 -0.09 -28.25
N LYS A 4 24.56 -1.31 -28.17
CA LYS A 4 23.79 -2.51 -28.53
C LYS A 4 22.77 -2.76 -27.43
N GLY A 5 21.54 -2.30 -27.65
CA GLY A 5 20.42 -2.63 -26.77
C GLY A 5 20.27 -4.14 -26.67
N VAL A 6 20.25 -4.67 -25.44
CA VAL A 6 19.91 -6.07 -25.17
C VAL A 6 18.40 -6.21 -25.38
N ARG A 7 17.97 -7.14 -26.23
CA ARG A 7 16.54 -7.44 -26.39
C ARG A 7 16.02 -8.02 -25.08
N ILE A 8 15.18 -7.27 -24.39
CA ILE A 8 14.38 -7.81 -23.29
C ILE A 8 13.22 -8.54 -23.95
N GLY A 9 13.16 -9.87 -23.78
CA GLY A 9 12.01 -10.65 -24.25
C GLY A 9 10.75 -10.21 -23.52
N MET A 10 9.60 -10.19 -24.22
CA MET A 10 8.31 -9.79 -23.64
C MET A 10 7.96 -10.62 -22.39
N ASP A 11 8.40 -11.88 -22.32
CA ASP A 11 8.21 -12.74 -21.15
C ASP A 11 8.97 -12.22 -19.93
N ASN A 12 10.16 -11.66 -20.10
CA ASN A 12 10.94 -11.06 -19.01
C ASN A 12 10.28 -9.77 -18.51
N SER A 13 9.71 -8.98 -19.42
CA SER A 13 8.95 -7.78 -19.06
C SER A 13 7.67 -8.14 -18.30
N ARG A 14 6.94 -9.17 -18.75
CA ARG A 14 5.75 -9.68 -18.05
C ARG A 14 6.11 -10.18 -16.64
N ALA A 15 7.12 -11.04 -16.54
CA ALA A 15 7.58 -11.56 -15.25
C ALA A 15 8.03 -10.44 -14.31
N MET A 16 8.67 -9.38 -14.81
CA MET A 16 9.04 -8.22 -14.01
C MET A 16 7.82 -7.48 -13.43
N VAL A 17 6.77 -7.29 -14.23
CA VAL A 17 5.52 -6.66 -13.77
C VAL A 17 4.81 -7.55 -12.75
N GLU A 18 4.66 -8.84 -13.04
CA GLU A 18 4.03 -9.82 -12.12
C GLU A 18 4.77 -9.87 -10.77
N ASN A 19 6.11 -9.94 -10.80
CA ASN A 19 6.91 -9.92 -9.57
C ASN A 19 6.75 -8.62 -8.79
N ALA A 20 6.66 -7.47 -9.46
CA ALA A 20 6.46 -6.19 -8.79
C ALA A 20 5.08 -6.09 -8.13
N ILE A 21 4.05 -6.67 -8.77
CA ILE A 21 2.70 -6.77 -8.19
C ILE A 21 2.75 -7.65 -6.94
N HIS A 22 3.32 -8.84 -7.02
CA HIS A 22 3.45 -9.73 -5.86
C HIS A 22 4.25 -9.09 -4.72
N GLU A 23 5.35 -8.41 -5.04
CA GLU A 23 6.14 -7.69 -4.03
C GLU A 23 5.34 -6.57 -3.38
N ALA A 24 4.50 -5.85 -4.14
CA ALA A 24 3.63 -4.82 -3.60
C ALA A 24 2.55 -5.40 -2.68
N GLU A 25 1.92 -6.51 -3.07
CA GLU A 25 0.91 -7.22 -2.28
C GLU A 25 1.49 -7.74 -0.96
N ASP A 26 2.64 -8.40 -1.00
CA ASP A 26 3.33 -8.90 0.19
C ASP A 26 3.73 -7.75 1.11
N LEU A 27 4.30 -6.68 0.55
CA LEU A 27 4.71 -5.52 1.34
C LEU A 27 3.50 -4.86 2.02
N LEU A 28 2.40 -4.68 1.30
CA LEU A 28 1.16 -4.13 1.82
C LEU A 28 0.63 -4.98 2.97
N TRP A 29 0.35 -6.25 2.72
CA TRP A 29 -0.39 -7.08 3.66
C TRP A 29 0.47 -7.56 4.82
N LEU A 30 1.70 -8.00 4.57
CA LEU A 30 2.56 -8.56 5.60
C LEU A 30 3.17 -7.49 6.49
N THR A 31 3.59 -6.36 5.89
CA THR A 31 4.38 -5.34 6.60
C THR A 31 3.55 -4.11 6.97
N LEU A 32 2.91 -3.47 5.98
CA LEU A 32 2.26 -2.17 6.21
C LEU A 32 0.96 -2.29 7.00
N MET A 33 0.15 -3.31 6.66
CA MET A 33 -1.16 -3.56 7.26
C MET A 33 -1.12 -4.54 8.44
N SER A 34 0.00 -5.29 8.58
CA SER A 34 0.17 -6.33 9.61
C SER A 34 -0.96 -7.39 9.58
N THR A 35 -1.39 -7.79 8.39
CA THR A 35 -2.50 -8.74 8.13
C THR A 35 -2.04 -9.87 7.22
N PRO A 36 -1.29 -10.84 7.75
CA PRO A 36 -0.73 -11.92 6.92
C PRO A 36 -1.78 -12.93 6.47
N ARG A 37 -2.89 -13.07 7.20
CA ARG A 37 -3.98 -13.97 6.84
C ARG A 37 -4.90 -13.29 5.86
N GLU A 38 -5.21 -13.97 4.76
CA GLU A 38 -6.09 -13.42 3.72
C GLU A 38 -7.48 -13.11 4.25
N THR A 39 -8.02 -13.95 5.13
CA THR A 39 -9.33 -13.77 5.80
C THR A 39 -9.42 -12.51 6.63
N ASP A 40 -8.28 -11.95 7.06
CA ASP A 40 -8.22 -10.75 7.88
C ASP A 40 -7.96 -9.50 7.03
N ARG A 41 -7.70 -9.65 5.72
CA ARG A 41 -7.48 -8.53 4.81
C ARG A 41 -8.76 -7.72 4.67
N ILE A 42 -8.58 -6.43 4.44
CA ILE A 42 -9.70 -5.52 4.24
C ILE A 42 -10.31 -5.81 2.86
N GLU A 43 -11.61 -6.04 2.84
CA GLU A 43 -12.39 -6.13 1.61
C GLU A 43 -13.11 -4.80 1.37
N LEU A 44 -12.94 -4.27 0.16
CA LEU A 44 -13.65 -3.10 -0.33
C LEU A 44 -14.77 -3.57 -1.24
N ASN A 45 -16.03 -3.38 -0.82
CA ASN A 45 -17.15 -3.57 -1.72
C ASN A 45 -17.27 -2.37 -2.67
N ILE A 46 -16.68 -2.52 -3.85
CA ILE A 46 -16.63 -1.47 -4.88
C ILE A 46 -18.04 -0.98 -5.26
N ASN A 47 -19.06 -1.84 -5.19
CA ASN A 47 -20.45 -1.47 -5.53
C ASN A 47 -21.07 -0.46 -4.55
N ASN A 48 -20.52 -0.36 -3.34
CA ASN A 48 -20.98 0.59 -2.32
C ASN A 48 -20.20 1.90 -2.36
N LEU A 49 -19.15 2.00 -3.18
CA LEU A 49 -18.38 3.23 -3.33
C LEU A 49 -19.16 4.22 -4.19
N THR A 50 -19.36 5.41 -3.66
CA THR A 50 -19.88 6.53 -4.44
C THR A 50 -18.71 7.30 -5.02
N ASP A 51 -18.63 7.41 -6.35
CA ASP A 51 -17.72 8.33 -7.03
C ASP A 51 -18.51 9.37 -7.82
N ASN A 52 -18.06 10.61 -7.81
CA ASN A 52 -18.66 11.67 -8.60
C ASN A 52 -17.80 11.93 -9.84
N MET A 53 -18.00 11.10 -10.86
CA MET A 53 -17.29 11.20 -12.16
C MET A 53 -17.51 12.54 -12.89
N SER A 54 -18.52 13.32 -12.49
CA SER A 54 -18.78 14.66 -13.01
C SER A 54 -17.99 15.76 -12.31
N SER A 55 -17.41 15.50 -11.13
CA SER A 55 -16.52 16.45 -10.47
C SER A 55 -15.13 16.39 -11.11
N ARG A 56 -14.71 17.52 -11.69
CA ARG A 56 -13.33 17.71 -12.21
C ARG A 56 -12.47 18.50 -11.23
N GLU A 57 -12.89 18.63 -9.98
CA GLU A 57 -12.10 19.30 -8.96
C GLU A 57 -10.80 18.54 -8.75
N LEU A 58 -9.68 19.26 -8.90
CA LEU A 58 -8.35 18.69 -8.71
C LEU A 58 -8.23 18.20 -7.27
N GLY A 59 -7.99 16.90 -7.10
CA GLY A 59 -7.85 16.26 -5.79
C GLY A 59 -9.14 15.65 -5.23
N TYR A 60 -10.26 15.68 -5.96
CA TYR A 60 -11.44 14.90 -5.60
C TYR A 60 -11.29 13.45 -6.08
N SER A 61 -11.39 12.50 -5.16
CA SER A 61 -11.37 11.06 -5.47
C SER A 61 -12.45 10.33 -4.67
N PHE A 62 -12.82 9.11 -5.09
CA PHE A 62 -13.70 8.24 -4.30
C PHE A 62 -13.16 7.98 -2.88
N VAL A 63 -11.85 8.12 -2.64
CA VAL A 63 -11.26 7.96 -1.30
C VAL A 63 -11.69 9.09 -0.36
N ASP A 64 -11.80 10.30 -0.90
CA ASP A 64 -12.11 11.52 -0.17
C ASP A 64 -13.61 11.84 -0.14
N HIS A 65 -14.43 11.01 -0.80
CA HIS A 65 -15.87 11.17 -0.83
C HIS A 65 -16.46 10.96 0.59
N PRO A 66 -17.17 11.94 1.19
CA PRO A 66 -17.63 11.88 2.58
C PRO A 66 -18.53 10.67 2.89
N LYS A 67 -19.25 10.16 1.89
CA LYS A 67 -20.11 8.98 2.04
C LYS A 67 -19.36 7.65 2.06
N ASN A 68 -18.11 7.61 1.60
CA ASN A 68 -17.33 6.37 1.53
C ASN A 68 -16.58 6.10 2.84
N ASN A 69 -16.27 7.14 3.63
CA ASN A 69 -15.62 7.05 4.96
C ASN A 69 -14.36 6.18 5.03
N LEU A 70 -13.72 5.89 3.89
CA LEU A 70 -12.66 4.89 3.75
C LEU A 70 -11.44 5.29 4.57
N ALA A 71 -11.08 6.57 4.56
CA ALA A 71 -9.94 7.09 5.30
C ALA A 71 -10.10 6.86 6.82
N LEU A 72 -11.29 7.09 7.38
CA LEU A 72 -11.51 6.98 8.82
C LEU A 72 -11.55 5.52 9.28
N GLU A 73 -12.32 4.69 8.57
CA GLU A 73 -12.53 3.29 8.94
C GLU A 73 -11.25 2.47 8.77
N TYR A 74 -10.57 2.60 7.63
CA TYR A 74 -9.38 1.80 7.37
C TYR A 74 -8.15 2.31 8.12
N ALA A 75 -7.99 3.63 8.34
CA ALA A 75 -6.88 4.12 9.14
C ALA A 75 -6.96 3.64 10.59
N ALA A 76 -8.15 3.66 11.20
CA ALA A 76 -8.34 3.19 12.57
C ALA A 76 -8.06 1.68 12.71
N VAL A 77 -8.60 0.87 11.79
CA VAL A 77 -8.38 -0.58 11.77
C VAL A 77 -6.92 -0.91 11.53
N THR A 78 -6.27 -0.26 10.56
CA THR A 78 -4.86 -0.47 10.23
C THR A 78 -3.96 -0.08 11.41
N LEU A 79 -4.21 1.06 12.03
CA LEU A 79 -3.45 1.50 13.20
C LEU A 79 -3.62 0.52 14.37
N SER A 80 -4.84 0.06 14.63
CA SER A 80 -5.11 -0.93 15.68
C SER A 80 -4.36 -2.24 15.44
N ARG A 81 -4.37 -2.75 14.19
CA ARG A 81 -3.67 -3.98 13.80
C ARG A 81 -2.16 -3.82 13.90
N LEU A 82 -1.63 -2.71 13.39
CA LEU A 82 -0.21 -2.39 13.47
C LEU A 82 0.23 -2.39 14.93
N LEU A 83 -0.45 -1.64 15.81
CA LEU A 83 -0.12 -1.55 17.25
C LEU A 83 -0.35 -2.85 18.01
N GLY A 84 -1.25 -3.72 17.54
CA GLY A 84 -1.48 -5.05 18.09
C GLY A 84 -0.38 -6.07 17.72
N SER A 85 0.31 -5.86 16.60
CA SER A 85 1.37 -6.75 16.12
C SER A 85 2.63 -6.66 16.99
N ASP A 86 3.44 -7.71 16.99
CA ASP A 86 4.71 -7.73 17.73
C ASP A 86 5.67 -6.62 17.28
N ASN A 87 5.68 -6.31 15.98
CA ASN A 87 6.49 -5.24 15.41
C ASN A 87 5.96 -3.87 15.85
N GLY A 88 4.64 -3.65 15.85
CA GLY A 88 4.08 -2.38 16.32
C GLY A 88 4.25 -2.15 17.82
N LYS A 89 4.13 -3.19 18.65
CA LYS A 89 4.43 -3.12 20.09
C LYS A 89 5.91 -2.79 20.36
N LYS A 90 6.83 -3.27 19.53
CA LYS A 90 8.25 -2.87 19.60
C LYS A 90 8.46 -1.45 19.12
N MET A 91 7.75 -1.05 18.06
CA MET A 91 7.85 0.27 17.43
C MET A 91 7.21 1.38 18.27
N ARG A 92 6.18 1.08 19.07
CA ARG A 92 5.53 2.03 19.98
C ARG A 92 5.53 1.49 21.42
N ARG A 93 6.33 2.09 22.29
CA ARG A 93 6.42 1.76 23.73
C ARG A 93 6.15 3.00 24.57
N ASP A 94 5.40 2.85 25.64
CA ASP A 94 5.05 3.96 26.56
C ASP A 94 4.54 5.20 25.82
N VAL A 95 3.67 4.98 24.83
CA VAL A 95 3.08 6.00 23.95
C VAL A 95 4.07 6.67 22.98
N LYS A 96 5.38 6.41 23.10
CA LYS A 96 6.44 6.96 22.25
C LYS A 96 6.81 6.03 21.10
N TRP A 97 7.14 6.62 19.96
CA TRP A 97 7.66 5.91 18.80
C TRP A 97 9.17 5.69 18.93
N HIS A 98 9.62 4.46 18.65
CA HIS A 98 11.03 4.15 18.54
C HIS A 98 11.56 4.72 17.22
N PRO A 99 12.54 5.65 17.24
CA PRO A 99 12.93 6.42 16.05
C PRO A 99 13.42 5.52 14.90
N THR A 100 14.30 4.56 15.18
CA THR A 100 14.83 3.66 14.14
C THR A 100 13.77 2.74 13.53
N LEU A 101 12.92 2.13 14.35
CA LEU A 101 11.87 1.23 13.86
C LEU A 101 10.80 1.98 13.08
N ALA A 102 10.42 3.18 13.55
CA ALA A 102 9.51 4.06 12.81
C ALA A 102 10.12 4.52 11.48
N ALA A 103 11.41 4.89 11.46
CA ALA A 103 12.10 5.25 10.24
C ALA A 103 12.16 4.09 9.24
N GLU A 104 12.37 2.86 9.72
CA GLU A 104 12.35 1.66 8.87
C GLU A 104 10.96 1.40 8.30
N TYR A 105 9.91 1.50 9.12
CA TYR A 105 8.53 1.39 8.64
C TYR A 105 8.23 2.44 7.54
N LEU A 106 8.68 3.69 7.72
CA LEU A 106 8.52 4.75 6.71
C LEU A 106 9.31 4.45 5.42
N ARG A 107 10.45 3.77 5.50
CA ARG A 107 11.17 3.30 4.29
C ARG A 107 10.36 2.25 3.55
N GLN A 108 9.71 1.34 4.25
CA GLN A 108 8.83 0.35 3.64
C GLN A 108 7.61 1.01 2.98
N VAL A 109 7.00 2.03 3.61
CA VAL A 109 5.95 2.84 2.99
C VAL A 109 6.44 3.49 1.69
N ASN A 110 7.64 4.08 1.69
CA ASN A 110 8.21 4.69 0.50
C ASN A 110 8.53 3.66 -0.60
N LYS A 111 8.96 2.45 -0.23
CA LYS A 111 9.17 1.35 -1.18
C LYS A 111 7.85 0.93 -1.83
N PHE A 112 6.79 0.77 -1.04
CA PHE A 112 5.46 0.46 -1.56
C PHE A 112 4.95 1.52 -2.54
N ARG A 113 5.10 2.80 -2.21
CA ARG A 113 4.76 3.91 -3.13
C ARG A 113 5.50 3.82 -4.47
N LYS A 114 6.78 3.42 -4.46
CA LYS A 114 7.56 3.23 -5.69
C LYS A 114 7.06 2.05 -6.51
N LEU A 115 6.69 0.94 -5.87
CA LEU A 115 6.10 -0.22 -6.54
C LEU A 115 4.73 0.12 -7.18
N LEU A 116 3.89 0.88 -6.47
CA LEU A 116 2.63 1.37 -7.02
C LEU A 116 2.82 2.26 -8.25
N LEU A 117 3.79 3.18 -8.20
CA LEU A 117 4.12 4.03 -9.35
C LEU A 117 4.56 3.20 -10.55
N PHE A 118 5.39 2.18 -10.31
CA PHE A 118 5.85 1.26 -11.36
C PHE A 118 4.69 0.44 -11.97
N ALA A 119 3.74 -0.02 -11.15
CA ALA A 119 2.59 -0.81 -11.62
C ALA A 119 1.46 0.05 -12.23
N SER A 120 1.49 1.38 -12.04
CA SER A 120 0.46 2.31 -12.54
C SER A 120 0.70 2.84 -13.96
N THR A 121 1.84 2.52 -14.56
CA THR A 121 2.25 2.89 -15.92
C THR A 121 2.01 1.76 -16.92
#